data_AF-A0A2N5SVB5-F1
#
_entry.id   AF-A0A2N5SVB5-F1
#
_cell.length_a   1.000
_cell.length_b   1.000
_cell.length_c   1.000
_cell.angle_alpha   90.00
_cell.angle_beta   90.00
_cell.angle_gamma   90.00
#
_symmetry.space_group_name_H-M   'P 1'
#
loop_
_entity.id
_entity.type
_entity.pdbx_description
1 polymer ?
#
loop_
_entity_poly.entity_id
_entity_poly.type
_entity_poly.pdbx_seq_one_letter_code
_entity_poly.pdbx_strand_id
1 'polypeptide(L)'
;MKILSLSSNGAANKLLAQVEFEKLLDSHLEFIRPIYNIRIRIPLIGSSPLPLVGIQDPKHARKTNVNQLLLGARLLCFGKYWFSILHLSIVVEHKDSSLYVKDVFNSDKQDNSRAYQVLSEDTLKIALENKECVRLAVYLFVMEQNIPP
;
A
#
# COMPACT_ATOMS: atom_id res chain seq x y z
N MET A 1 14.86 0.06 23.00
CA MET A 1 13.42 -0.17 23.22
C MET A 1 13.02 -1.44 22.49
N LYS A 2 12.32 -2.38 23.14
CA LYS A 2 11.78 -3.58 22.46
C LYS A 2 10.36 -3.27 22.01
N ILE A 3 9.97 -3.75 20.83
CA ILE A 3 8.64 -3.56 20.24
C ILE A 3 8.09 -4.93 19.89
N LEU A 4 6.80 -5.16 20.13
CA LEU A 4 6.08 -6.32 19.66
C LEU A 4 5.32 -5.94 18.38
N SER A 5 5.42 -6.74 17.33
CA SER A 5 4.69 -6.51 16.08
C SER A 5 3.74 -7.66 15.75
N LEU A 6 2.53 -7.34 15.30
CA LEU A 6 1.56 -8.30 14.77
C LEU A 6 1.32 -8.05 13.29
N SER A 7 1.65 -9.02 12.45
CA SER A 7 1.40 -8.94 11.00
C SER A 7 0.03 -9.50 10.63
N SER A 8 -0.69 -8.81 9.74
CA SER A 8 -2.03 -9.18 9.28
C SER A 8 -2.25 -8.84 7.81
N ASN A 9 -3.13 -9.58 7.13
CA ASN A 9 -3.45 -9.37 5.71
C ASN A 9 -4.47 -8.26 5.44
N GLY A 10 -4.85 -7.48 6.45
CA GLY A 10 -5.78 -6.34 6.32
C GLY A 10 -7.24 -6.73 6.06
N ALA A 11 -7.60 -8.02 6.19
CA ALA A 11 -8.99 -8.44 6.12
C ALA A 11 -9.83 -7.77 7.23
N ALA A 12 -11.09 -7.45 6.94
CA ALA A 12 -11.97 -6.70 7.84
C ALA A 12 -12.07 -7.33 9.25
N ASN A 13 -12.18 -8.66 9.33
CA ASN A 13 -12.19 -9.38 10.60
C ASN A 13 -10.88 -9.23 11.40
N LYS A 14 -9.72 -9.18 10.75
CA LYS A 14 -8.44 -8.98 11.42
C LYS A 14 -8.23 -7.53 11.85
N LEU A 15 -8.72 -6.57 11.07
CA LEU A 15 -8.75 -5.16 11.48
C LEU A 15 -9.65 -4.97 12.70
N LEU A 16 -10.84 -5.59 12.70
CA LEU A 16 -11.74 -5.58 13.85
C LEU A 16 -11.07 -6.21 15.08
N ALA A 17 -10.41 -7.35 14.93
CA ALA A 17 -9.68 -7.97 16.03
C ALA A 17 -8.58 -7.06 16.60
N GLN A 18 -7.86 -6.31 15.76
CA GLN A 18 -6.86 -5.32 16.22
C GLN A 18 -7.51 -4.18 17.00
N VAL A 19 -8.64 -3.65 16.52
CA VAL A 19 -9.39 -2.59 17.20
C VAL A 19 -9.99 -3.07 18.53
N GLU A 20 -10.54 -4.28 18.57
CA GLU A 20 -11.04 -4.90 19.80
C GLU A 20 -9.91 -5.13 20.80
N PHE A 21 -8.76 -5.60 20.33
CA PHE A 21 -7.59 -5.78 21.16
C PHE A 21 -7.08 -4.47 21.77
N GLU A 22 -7.03 -3.38 20.98
CA GLU A 22 -6.67 -2.04 21.48
C GLU A 22 -7.64 -1.56 22.58
N LYS A 23 -8.93 -1.82 22.44
CA LYS A 23 -9.95 -1.44 23.45
C LYS A 23 -9.80 -2.18 24.78
N LEU A 24 -9.17 -3.36 24.79
CA LEU A 24 -8.94 -4.14 26.02
C LEU A 24 -7.74 -3.64 26.84
N LEU A 25 -6.96 -2.71 26.29
CA LEU A 25 -5.74 -2.23 26.93
C LEU A 25 -5.96 -0.85 27.52
N ASP A 26 -5.57 -0.68 28.79
CA ASP A 26 -5.75 0.60 29.50
C ASP A 26 -4.57 1.57 29.30
N SER A 27 -3.42 1.06 28.81
CA SER A 27 -2.16 1.81 28.74
C SER A 27 -1.67 1.99 27.30
N HIS A 28 -1.22 3.20 26.97
CA HIS A 28 -0.86 3.61 25.61
C HIS A 28 0.32 4.58 25.61
N LEU A 29 1.12 4.55 24.54
CA LEU A 29 1.96 5.67 24.13
C LEU A 29 1.16 6.60 23.23
N GLU A 30 1.21 7.89 23.50
CA GLU A 30 0.53 8.90 22.69
C GLU A 30 1.51 9.85 22.03
N PHE A 31 1.31 10.07 20.74
CA PHE A 31 1.97 11.11 19.97
C PHE A 31 0.91 12.07 19.44
N ILE A 32 1.01 13.34 19.84
CA ILE A 32 0.03 14.37 19.50
C ILE A 32 0.72 15.48 18.70
N ARG A 33 0.11 15.86 17.58
CA ARG A 33 0.46 17.03 16.77
C ARG A 33 -0.81 17.84 16.52
N PRO A 34 -1.15 18.78 17.43
CA PRO A 34 -2.42 19.51 17.38
C PRO A 34 -2.63 20.32 16.10
N ILE A 35 -1.56 20.94 15.58
CA ILE A 35 -1.58 21.77 14.36
C ILE A 35 -2.13 20.99 13.15
N TYR A 36 -1.89 19.68 13.11
CA TYR A 36 -2.31 18.81 12.01
C TYR A 36 -3.49 17.90 12.38
N ASN A 37 -4.06 18.07 13.58
CA ASN A 37 -5.07 17.16 14.15
C ASN A 37 -4.64 15.68 14.12
N ILE A 38 -3.34 15.41 14.30
CA ILE A 38 -2.81 14.05 14.34
C ILE A 38 -2.69 13.61 15.80
N ARG A 39 -3.34 12.49 16.12
CA ARG A 39 -3.19 11.77 17.38
C ARG A 39 -2.93 10.30 17.06
N ILE A 40 -1.72 9.83 17.35
CA ILE A 40 -1.34 8.43 17.21
C ILE A 40 -1.32 7.82 18.60
N ARG A 41 -2.04 6.72 18.80
CA ARG A 41 -2.05 5.94 20.04
C ARG A 41 -1.47 4.56 19.75
N ILE A 42 -0.55 4.11 20.58
CA ILE A 42 0.08 2.79 20.45
C ILE A 42 -0.19 2.03 21.75
N PRO A 43 -0.92 0.91 21.71
CA PRO A 43 -1.19 0.12 22.91
C PRO A 43 0.08 -0.45 23.53
N LEU A 44 0.11 -0.51 24.86
CA LEU A 44 1.15 -1.16 25.64
C LEU A 44 0.65 -2.47 26.24
N ILE A 45 1.43 -3.54 26.13
CA ILE A 45 1.05 -4.89 26.60
C ILE A 45 2.07 -5.47 27.60
N GLY A 46 1.57 -6.21 28.58
CA GLY A 46 2.35 -6.99 29.55
C GLY A 46 2.70 -6.24 30.83
N SER A 47 3.23 -6.97 31.82
CA SER A 47 3.66 -6.41 33.12
C SER A 47 4.92 -5.55 33.02
N SER A 48 5.76 -5.83 32.01
CA SER A 48 6.80 -4.92 31.52
C SER A 48 6.29 -4.34 30.20
N PRO A 49 5.72 -3.12 30.19
CA PRO A 49 4.93 -2.63 29.07
C PRO A 49 5.74 -2.54 27.77
N LEU A 50 5.30 -3.26 26.74
CA LEU A 50 5.89 -3.22 25.41
C LEU A 50 4.91 -2.58 24.41
N PRO A 51 5.38 -1.68 23.53
CA PRO A 51 4.56 -1.18 22.43
C PRO A 51 4.18 -2.31 21.50
N LEU A 52 2.89 -2.42 21.22
CA LEU A 52 2.35 -3.34 20.23
C LEU A 52 1.98 -2.56 18.95
N VAL A 53 2.55 -2.98 17.82
CA VAL A 53 2.31 -2.35 16.52
C VAL A 53 1.73 -3.37 15.54
N GLY A 54 0.55 -3.06 15.00
CA GLY A 54 -0.02 -3.78 13.87
C GLY A 54 0.69 -3.40 12.58
N ILE A 55 1.14 -4.39 11.81
CA ILE A 55 1.81 -4.19 10.52
C ILE A 55 1.01 -4.96 9.45
N GLN A 56 0.86 -4.37 8.27
CA GLN A 56 0.28 -5.09 7.14
C GLN A 56 1.32 -6.03 6.52
N ASP A 57 0.91 -7.25 6.19
CA ASP A 57 1.77 -8.19 5.48
C ASP A 57 2.26 -7.56 4.15
N PRO A 58 3.58 -7.55 3.87
CA PRO A 58 4.16 -6.91 2.68
C PRO A 58 3.53 -7.35 1.36
N LYS A 59 3.22 -8.66 1.20
CA LYS A 59 2.62 -9.18 -0.04
C LYS A 59 1.19 -8.68 -0.20
N HIS A 60 0.43 -8.64 0.90
CA HIS A 60 -0.91 -8.07 0.90
C HIS A 60 -0.92 -6.54 0.72
N ALA A 61 0.09 -5.83 1.20
CA ALA A 61 0.27 -4.40 0.94
C ALA A 61 0.49 -4.12 -0.56
N ARG A 62 1.40 -4.86 -1.23
CA ARG A 62 1.61 -4.78 -2.70
C ARG A 62 0.30 -4.94 -3.46
N LYS A 63 -0.43 -6.00 -3.14
CA LYS A 63 -1.74 -6.29 -3.74
C LYS A 63 -2.74 -5.18 -3.53
N THR A 64 -2.80 -4.62 -2.32
CA THR A 64 -3.71 -3.53 -1.99
C THR A 64 -3.38 -2.30 -2.83
N ASN A 65 -2.11 -1.92 -2.92
CA ASN A 65 -1.65 -0.78 -3.72
C ASN A 65 -2.03 -0.93 -5.20
N VAL A 66 -1.75 -2.10 -5.79
CA VAL A 66 -2.09 -2.35 -7.20
C VAL A 66 -3.60 -2.42 -7.41
N ASN A 67 -4.35 -3.01 -6.48
CA ASN A 67 -5.81 -3.03 -6.54
C ASN A 67 -6.43 -1.64 -6.47
N GLN A 68 -5.90 -0.73 -5.64
CA GLN A 68 -6.39 0.65 -5.58
C GLN A 68 -6.16 1.39 -6.90
N LEU A 69 -5.02 1.15 -7.54
CA LEU A 69 -4.67 1.71 -8.85
C LEU A 69 -5.58 1.19 -9.97
N LEU A 70 -6.00 -0.08 -9.91
CA LEU A 70 -6.80 -0.77 -10.92
C LEU A 70 -8.31 -0.80 -10.61
N LEU A 71 -8.78 -0.07 -9.61
CA LEU A 71 -10.23 0.11 -9.41
C LEU A 71 -10.78 0.96 -10.56
N GLY A 72 -11.28 0.32 -11.60
CA GLY A 72 -11.66 0.94 -12.88
C GLY A 72 -12.63 2.13 -12.85
N ALA A 73 -13.30 2.38 -11.72
CA ALA A 73 -14.16 3.56 -11.51
C ALA A 73 -13.47 4.73 -10.78
N ARG A 74 -12.18 4.60 -10.42
CA ARG A 74 -11.49 5.53 -9.54
C ARG A 74 -10.21 6.06 -10.18
N LEU A 75 -10.03 7.36 -9.99
CA LEU A 75 -8.81 8.10 -10.25
C LEU A 75 -8.15 8.34 -8.88
N LEU A 76 -6.86 8.02 -8.78
CA LEU A 76 -6.09 8.23 -7.56
C LEU A 76 -5.44 9.62 -7.64
N CYS A 77 -5.61 10.42 -6.58
CA CYS A 77 -5.04 11.74 -6.48
C CYS A 77 -3.94 11.80 -5.41
N PHE A 78 -2.82 12.43 -5.74
CA PHE A 78 -1.88 12.98 -4.77
C PHE A 78 -1.86 14.50 -4.90
N GLY A 79 -2.59 15.17 -4.02
CA GLY A 79 -2.82 16.61 -4.11
C GLY A 79 -3.53 16.95 -5.43
N LYS A 80 -2.92 17.82 -6.25
CA LYS A 80 -3.45 18.23 -7.56
C LYS A 80 -3.14 17.27 -8.70
N TYR A 81 -2.38 16.21 -8.44
CA TYR A 81 -1.97 15.26 -9.46
C TYR A 81 -2.81 14.01 -9.41
N TRP A 82 -3.05 13.41 -10.56
CA TRP A 82 -3.84 12.21 -10.66
C TRP A 82 -3.21 11.17 -11.58
N PHE A 83 -3.61 9.94 -11.37
CA PHE A 83 -3.31 8.81 -12.23
C PHE A 83 -4.44 7.78 -12.14
N SER A 84 -4.49 6.88 -13.10
CA SER A 84 -5.56 5.89 -13.24
C SER A 84 -5.06 4.71 -14.07
N ILE A 85 -5.94 3.71 -14.25
CA ILE A 85 -5.71 2.58 -15.15
C ILE A 85 -5.31 2.98 -16.57
N LEU A 86 -5.69 4.16 -17.06
CA LEU A 86 -5.30 4.66 -18.39
C LEU A 86 -3.78 4.90 -18.52
N HIS A 87 -3.11 5.22 -17.43
CA HIS A 87 -1.66 5.36 -17.45
C HIS A 87 -0.98 3.99 -17.47
N LEU A 88 -1.58 2.98 -16.82
CA LEU A 88 -1.12 1.60 -16.92
C LEU A 88 -1.39 0.99 -18.30
N SER A 89 -2.45 1.42 -19.00
CA SER A 89 -2.71 0.95 -20.37
C SER A 89 -1.61 1.41 -21.34
N ILE A 90 -1.08 2.62 -21.15
CA ILE A 90 0.10 3.08 -21.90
C ILE A 90 1.31 2.18 -21.62
N VAL A 91 1.52 1.78 -20.36
CA VAL A 91 2.66 0.93 -19.98
C VAL A 91 2.53 -0.48 -20.52
N VAL A 92 1.34 -1.09 -20.50
CA VAL A 92 1.14 -2.46 -21.02
C VAL A 92 1.21 -2.54 -22.55
N GLU A 93 0.91 -1.44 -23.24
CA GLU A 93 1.05 -1.34 -24.70
C GLU A 93 2.49 -1.06 -25.16
N HIS A 94 3.39 -0.74 -24.23
CA HIS A 94 4.79 -0.50 -24.54
C HIS A 94 5.48 -1.81 -24.98
N LYS A 95 6.27 -1.76 -26.06
CA LYS A 95 6.93 -2.93 -26.65
C LYS A 95 7.85 -3.69 -25.69
N ASP A 96 8.46 -2.98 -24.75
CA ASP A 96 9.41 -3.52 -23.77
C ASP A 96 8.74 -3.83 -22.42
N SER A 97 7.40 -3.81 -22.37
CA SER A 97 6.64 -4.05 -21.14
C SER A 97 6.69 -5.51 -20.71
N SER A 98 6.94 -5.74 -19.41
CA SER A 98 6.78 -7.05 -18.78
C SER A 98 5.35 -7.30 -18.27
N LEU A 99 4.45 -6.32 -18.43
CA LEU A 99 3.03 -6.46 -18.11
C LEU A 99 2.29 -7.21 -19.21
N TYR A 100 1.38 -8.10 -18.81
CA TYR A 100 0.36 -8.65 -19.70
C TYR A 100 -0.90 -7.80 -19.65
N VAL A 101 -1.69 -7.82 -20.73
CA VAL A 101 -3.02 -7.16 -20.78
C VAL A 101 -3.89 -7.56 -19.57
N LYS A 102 -3.83 -8.82 -19.14
CA LYS A 102 -4.54 -9.34 -17.96
C LYS A 102 -4.09 -8.72 -16.63
N ASP A 103 -2.88 -8.17 -16.56
CA ASP A 103 -2.33 -7.57 -15.35
C ASP A 103 -2.90 -6.18 -15.09
N VAL A 104 -3.43 -5.55 -16.15
CA VAL A 104 -4.09 -4.24 -16.10
C VAL A 104 -5.61 -4.37 -16.23
N PHE A 105 -6.08 -5.16 -17.19
CA PHE A 105 -7.50 -5.34 -17.52
C PHE A 105 -8.01 -6.71 -17.10
N ASN A 106 -9.24 -6.78 -16.58
CA ASN A 106 -9.86 -8.03 -16.11
C ASN A 106 -8.96 -8.83 -15.15
N SER A 107 -8.18 -8.12 -14.34
CA SER A 107 -7.15 -8.72 -13.52
C SER A 107 -7.69 -9.54 -12.35
N ASP A 108 -7.03 -10.66 -12.09
CA ASP A 108 -7.21 -11.38 -10.84
C ASP A 108 -6.60 -10.58 -9.69
N LYS A 109 -7.48 -10.07 -8.81
CA LYS A 109 -7.10 -9.26 -7.64
C LYS A 109 -6.31 -10.05 -6.58
N GLN A 110 -6.32 -11.37 -6.66
CA GLN A 110 -5.60 -12.29 -5.77
C GLN A 110 -4.25 -12.72 -6.33
N ASP A 111 -3.90 -12.38 -7.57
CA ASP A 111 -2.59 -12.72 -8.14
C ASP A 111 -1.49 -11.87 -7.50
N ASN A 112 -0.53 -12.55 -6.85
CA ASN A 112 0.66 -11.91 -6.29
C ASN A 112 1.62 -11.49 -7.40
N SER A 113 1.79 -12.32 -8.43
CA SER A 113 2.75 -12.11 -9.51
C SER A 113 2.47 -10.81 -10.25
N ARG A 114 1.19 -10.56 -10.53
CA ARG A 114 0.71 -9.28 -11.06
C ARG A 114 1.15 -8.08 -10.21
N ALA A 115 1.03 -8.17 -8.89
CA ALA A 115 1.41 -7.07 -8.02
C ALA A 115 2.92 -6.79 -8.07
N TYR A 116 3.74 -7.83 -8.21
CA TYR A 116 5.18 -7.71 -8.44
C TYR A 116 5.50 -7.10 -9.81
N GLN A 117 4.81 -7.53 -10.86
CA GLN A 117 5.01 -7.01 -12.21
C GLN A 117 4.62 -5.53 -12.30
N VAL A 118 3.47 -5.13 -11.76
CA VAL A 118 3.04 -3.73 -11.76
C VAL A 118 3.97 -2.84 -10.93
N LEU A 119 4.53 -3.34 -9.83
CA LEU A 119 5.47 -2.58 -8.99
C LEU A 119 6.95 -2.83 -9.37
N SER A 120 7.23 -3.38 -10.55
CA SER A 120 8.59 -3.69 -10.98
C SER A 120 9.37 -2.46 -11.44
N GLU A 121 10.69 -2.57 -11.42
CA GLU A 121 11.61 -1.59 -12.01
C GLU A 121 11.30 -1.35 -13.49
N ASP A 122 10.99 -2.39 -14.26
CA ASP A 122 10.63 -2.28 -15.68
C ASP A 122 9.40 -1.38 -15.88
N THR A 123 8.34 -1.60 -15.09
CA THR A 123 7.12 -0.80 -15.16
C THR A 123 7.42 0.66 -14.78
N LEU A 124 8.22 0.87 -13.74
CA LEU A 124 8.64 2.22 -13.32
C LEU A 124 9.42 2.93 -14.44
N LYS A 125 10.38 2.24 -15.06
CA LYS A 125 11.20 2.79 -16.14
C LYS A 125 10.36 3.22 -17.34
N ILE A 126 9.45 2.37 -17.80
CA ILE A 126 8.55 2.70 -18.92
C ILE A 126 7.64 3.88 -18.53
N ALA A 127 7.14 3.92 -17.30
CA ALA A 127 6.34 5.04 -16.82
C ALA A 127 7.12 6.36 -16.76
N LEU A 128 8.44 6.34 -16.52
CA LEU A 128 9.30 7.52 -16.54
C LEU A 128 9.62 8.01 -17.96
N GLU A 129 9.61 7.13 -18.95
CA GLU A 129 9.86 7.46 -20.36
C GLU A 129 8.68 8.22 -21.00
N ASN A 130 7.46 8.07 -20.46
CA ASN A 130 6.27 8.77 -20.93
C ASN A 130 5.86 9.92 -20.00
N LYS A 131 5.79 11.15 -20.57
CA LYS A 131 5.39 12.37 -19.83
C LYS A 131 4.00 12.29 -19.19
N GLU A 132 3.08 11.55 -19.80
CA GLU A 132 1.74 11.33 -19.24
C GLU A 132 1.80 10.44 -18.00
N CYS A 133 2.73 9.49 -17.95
CA CYS A 133 2.87 8.50 -16.88
C CYS A 133 3.75 8.94 -15.70
N VAL A 134 4.33 10.15 -15.71
CA VAL A 134 5.22 10.62 -14.62
C VAL A 134 4.54 10.56 -13.25
N ARG A 135 3.22 10.79 -13.19
CA ARG A 135 2.47 10.70 -11.92
C ARG A 135 2.27 9.27 -11.45
N LEU A 136 2.06 8.35 -12.40
CA LEU A 136 2.08 6.91 -12.13
C LEU A 136 3.46 6.49 -11.64
N ALA A 137 4.55 6.95 -12.26
CA ALA A 137 5.92 6.63 -11.85
C ALA A 137 6.20 7.04 -10.39
N VAL A 138 5.73 8.22 -9.96
CA VAL A 138 5.84 8.64 -8.55
C VAL A 138 5.08 7.68 -7.62
N TYR A 139 3.88 7.23 -8.00
CA TYR A 139 3.13 6.25 -7.22
C TYR A 139 3.88 4.92 -7.12
N LEU A 140 4.37 4.40 -8.25
CA LEU A 140 5.13 3.14 -8.30
C LEU A 140 6.38 3.21 -7.42
N PHE A 141 7.17 4.27 -7.53
CA PHE A 141 8.37 4.47 -6.73
C PHE A 141 8.08 4.51 -5.22
N VAL A 142 7.08 5.30 -4.81
CA VAL A 142 6.72 5.41 -3.39
C VAL A 142 6.19 4.07 -2.86
N MET A 143 5.36 3.37 -3.62
CA MET A 143 4.75 2.13 -3.16
C MET A 143 5.70 0.93 -3.18
N GLU A 144 6.74 0.94 -4.02
CA GLU A 144 7.78 -0.09 -4.03
C GLU A 144 8.76 0.07 -2.85
N GLN A 145 9.30 1.28 -2.63
CA GLN A 145 10.28 1.59 -1.57
C GLN A 145 9.77 1.27 -0.16
N ASN A 146 8.45 1.30 0.05
CA ASN A 146 7.84 1.05 1.35
C ASN A 146 7.59 -0.43 1.66
N ILE A 147 8.02 -1.35 0.80
CA ILE A 147 7.75 -2.78 0.97
C ILE A 147 9.07 -3.56 1.01
N PRO A 148 9.49 -4.06 2.20
CA PRO A 148 10.73 -4.80 2.32
C PRO A 148 10.76 -6.03 1.39
N PRO A 149 11.95 -6.49 0.96
CA PRO A 149 12.10 -7.63 0.06
C PRO A 149 11.31 -8.86 0.52
#